data_AF-A0A951RF39-F1
#
_entry.id   AF-A0A951RF39-F1
#
_cell.length_a   1.000
_cell.length_b   1.000
_cell.length_c   1.000
_cell.angle_alpha   90.00
_cell.angle_beta   90.00
_cell.angle_gamma   90.00
#
_symmetry.space_group_name_H-M   'P 1'
#
loop_
_entity.id
_entity.type
_entity.pdbx_description
1 polymer ?
#
loop_
_entity_poly.entity_id
_entity_poly.type
_entity_poly.pdbx_seq_one_letter_code
_entity_poly.pdbx_strand_id
1 'polypeptide(L)'
;MEDLDKIHPEQLIKAAEDKGKALSKNLKTNQVRNFFSAVLSIKNKVELMGNDFKFNEIETELILLKPKLAYAAGRQTSVRPFKEFVDEALEALIKAKDKKKALENFFSLVESFVAYHKYHGGN
;
A
#
# COMPACT_ATOMS: atom_id res chain seq x y z
N MET A 1 -7.05 -10.14 -4.39
CA MET A 1 -6.17 -9.59 -5.44
C MET A 1 -5.31 -10.71 -6.03
N GLU A 2 -4.96 -10.64 -7.32
CA GLU A 2 -3.95 -11.52 -7.94
C GLU A 2 -2.55 -11.24 -7.35
N ASP A 3 -1.59 -12.15 -7.53
CA ASP A 3 -0.19 -11.92 -7.12
C ASP A 3 0.34 -10.62 -7.73
N LEU A 4 0.97 -9.78 -6.91
CA LEU A 4 1.37 -8.44 -7.35
C LEU A 4 2.52 -8.44 -8.37
N ASP A 5 3.24 -9.55 -8.57
CA ASP A 5 4.23 -9.65 -9.66
C ASP A 5 3.59 -9.88 -11.04
N LYS A 6 2.32 -10.29 -11.10
CA LYS A 6 1.62 -10.65 -12.33
C LYS A 6 0.56 -9.65 -12.75
N ILE A 7 0.10 -8.81 -11.82
CA ILE A 7 -0.94 -7.82 -12.08
C ILE A 7 -0.56 -6.87 -13.23
N HIS A 8 -1.50 -6.63 -14.13
CA HIS A 8 -1.32 -5.65 -15.20
C HIS A 8 -1.42 -4.22 -14.66
N PRO A 9 -0.60 -3.26 -15.16
CA PRO A 9 -0.63 -1.88 -14.69
C PRO A 9 -2.03 -1.25 -14.69
N GLU A 10 -2.82 -1.47 -15.74
CA GLU A 10 -4.18 -0.95 -15.85
C GLU A 10 -5.12 -1.47 -14.74
N GLN A 11 -4.99 -2.74 -14.36
CA GLN A 11 -5.78 -3.34 -13.29
C GLN A 11 -5.38 -2.78 -11.92
N LEU A 12 -4.08 -2.58 -11.71
CA LEU A 12 -3.52 -1.99 -10.50
C LEU A 12 -4.01 -0.54 -10.32
N ILE A 13 -3.91 0.27 -11.37
CA ILE A 13 -4.38 1.66 -11.37
C ILE A 13 -5.89 1.72 -11.12
N LYS A 14 -6.67 0.87 -11.80
CA LYS A 14 -8.12 0.81 -11.60
C LYS A 14 -8.49 0.43 -10.16
N ALA A 15 -7.82 -0.57 -9.57
CA ALA A 15 -8.05 -0.95 -8.18
C ALA A 15 -7.74 0.19 -7.20
N ALA A 16 -6.65 0.93 -7.45
CA ALA A 16 -6.28 2.11 -6.68
C ALA A 16 -7.29 3.25 -6.82
N GLU A 17 -7.78 3.53 -8.04
CA GLU A 17 -8.79 4.55 -8.31
C GLU A 17 -10.13 4.21 -7.63
N ASP A 18 -10.64 3.00 -7.83
CA ASP A 18 -11.91 2.56 -7.27
C ASP A 18 -11.89 2.69 -5.73
N LYS A 19 -10.81 2.26 -5.08
CA LYS A 19 -10.65 2.38 -3.62
C LYS A 19 -10.37 3.81 -3.18
N GLY A 20 -9.54 4.57 -3.90
CA GLY A 20 -9.25 5.97 -3.59
C GLY A 20 -10.52 6.82 -3.61
N LYS A 21 -11.35 6.63 -4.64
CA LYS A 21 -12.67 7.26 -4.78
C LYS A 21 -13.62 6.85 -3.65
N ALA A 22 -13.75 5.55 -3.39
CA ALA A 22 -14.69 5.04 -2.38
C ALA A 22 -14.35 5.54 -0.96
N LEU A 23 -13.06 5.75 -0.67
CA LEU A 23 -12.60 6.14 0.66
C LEU A 23 -12.36 7.64 0.83
N SER A 24 -12.44 8.43 -0.25
CA SER A 24 -12.12 9.87 -0.21
C SER A 24 -12.91 10.68 0.81
N LYS A 25 -14.17 10.31 1.07
CA LYS A 25 -15.06 11.03 2.00
C LYS A 25 -14.92 10.61 3.46
N ASN A 26 -14.43 9.40 3.72
CA ASN A 26 -14.48 8.78 5.06
C ASN A 26 -13.10 8.55 5.68
N LEU A 27 -12.06 8.47 4.84
CA LEU A 27 -10.68 8.31 5.25
C LEU A 27 -10.00 9.67 5.23
N LYS A 28 -9.57 10.15 6.41
CA LYS A 28 -8.91 11.45 6.54
C LYS A 28 -7.53 11.44 5.90
N THR A 29 -7.12 12.53 5.25
CA THR A 29 -5.78 12.64 4.60
C THR A 29 -4.65 12.38 5.58
N ASN A 30 -4.79 12.80 6.85
CA ASN A 30 -3.75 12.55 7.85
C ASN A 30 -3.51 11.05 8.08
N GLN A 31 -4.54 10.19 8.01
CA GLN A 31 -4.40 8.74 8.12
C GLN A 31 -3.71 8.15 6.90
N VAL A 32 -4.11 8.59 5.70
CA VAL A 32 -3.46 8.21 4.43
C VAL A 32 -1.98 8.58 4.45
N ARG A 33 -1.66 9.84 4.82
CA ARG A 33 -0.29 10.35 4.89
C ARG A 33 0.56 9.59 5.89
N ASN A 34 0.05 9.30 7.09
CA ASN A 34 0.81 8.58 8.12
C ASN A 34 1.16 7.15 7.70
N PHE A 35 0.29 6.50 6.93
CA PHE A 35 0.57 5.20 6.31
C PHE A 35 1.57 5.36 5.15
N PHE A 36 1.30 6.30 4.24
CA PHE A 36 2.14 6.55 3.07
C PHE A 36 3.58 6.87 3.46
N SER A 37 3.82 7.67 4.52
CA SER A 37 5.16 7.95 5.01
C SER A 37 5.92 6.69 5.46
N ALA A 38 5.24 5.69 6.02
CA ALA A 38 5.89 4.42 6.37
C ALA A 38 6.25 3.62 5.12
N VAL A 39 5.37 3.60 4.10
CA VAL A 39 5.67 2.97 2.81
C VAL A 39 6.84 3.66 2.11
N LEU A 40 6.89 4.99 2.10
CA LEU A 40 8.00 5.76 1.56
C LEU A 40 9.33 5.45 2.26
N SER A 41 9.33 5.27 3.58
CA SER A 41 10.54 4.85 4.31
C SER A 41 11.07 3.51 3.80
N ILE A 42 10.18 2.54 3.57
CA ILE A 42 10.56 1.22 3.03
C ILE A 42 11.04 1.37 1.58
N LYS A 43 10.35 2.15 0.75
CA LYS A 43 10.75 2.43 -0.64
C LYS A 43 12.15 3.04 -0.71
N ASN A 44 12.44 4.06 0.09
CA ASN A 44 13.77 4.68 0.14
C ASN A 44 14.84 3.65 0.55
N LYS A 45 14.55 2.78 1.52
CA LYS A 45 15.47 1.71 1.92
C LYS A 45 15.78 0.75 0.77
N VAL A 46 14.76 0.38 -0.01
CA VAL A 46 14.90 -0.48 -1.20
C VAL A 46 15.71 0.21 -2.29
N GLU A 47 15.46 1.49 -2.55
CA GLU A 47 16.22 2.28 -3.52
C GLU A 47 17.71 2.35 -3.14
N LEU A 48 18.02 2.49 -1.85
CA LEU A 48 19.39 2.49 -1.35
C LEU A 48 20.09 1.12 -1.49
N MET A 49 19.34 0.01 -1.47
CA MET A 49 19.91 -1.32 -1.73
C MET A 49 20.31 -1.50 -3.20
N GLY A 50 19.62 -0.86 -4.12
CA GLY A 50 19.91 -0.93 -5.56
C GLY A 50 19.98 -2.37 -6.08
N ASN A 51 21.17 -2.78 -6.53
CA ASN A 51 21.43 -4.12 -7.06
C ASN A 51 21.54 -5.19 -5.96
N ASP A 52 21.83 -4.79 -4.71
CA ASP A 52 21.95 -5.68 -3.55
C ASP A 52 20.61 -5.93 -2.85
N PHE A 53 19.49 -5.72 -3.57
CA PHE A 53 18.15 -5.89 -3.04
C PHE A 53 17.94 -7.27 -2.41
N LYS A 54 17.51 -7.26 -1.14
CA LYS A 54 17.22 -8.46 -0.36
C LYS A 54 15.89 -8.28 0.37
N PHE A 55 14.89 -9.04 -0.07
CA PHE A 55 13.52 -8.91 0.43
C PHE A 55 13.41 -9.14 1.95
N ASN A 56 14.15 -10.09 2.49
CA ASN A 56 14.16 -10.41 3.92
C ASN A 56 14.62 -9.22 4.80
N GLU A 57 15.38 -8.28 4.27
CA GLU A 57 15.81 -7.08 5.01
C GLU A 57 14.69 -6.05 5.19
N ILE A 58 13.60 -6.15 4.43
CA ILE A 58 12.41 -5.27 4.55
C ILE A 58 11.13 -6.00 4.94
N GLU A 59 11.13 -7.33 4.89
CA GLU A 59 9.94 -8.17 5.10
C GLU A 59 9.27 -7.88 6.44
N THR A 60 10.06 -7.77 7.51
CA THR A 60 9.57 -7.40 8.84
C THR A 60 8.88 -6.04 8.83
N GLU A 61 9.45 -5.03 8.16
CA GLU A 61 8.88 -3.69 8.09
C GLU A 61 7.54 -3.68 7.34
N LEU A 62 7.45 -4.46 6.24
CA LEU A 62 6.20 -4.65 5.49
C LEU A 62 5.12 -5.31 6.35
N ILE A 63 5.46 -6.37 7.09
CA ILE A 63 4.52 -7.07 7.98
C ILE A 63 4.03 -6.14 9.09
N LEU A 64 4.89 -5.28 9.63
CA LEU A 64 4.56 -4.31 10.69
C LEU A 64 3.63 -3.17 10.23
N LEU A 65 3.41 -3.00 8.93
CA LEU A 65 2.35 -2.12 8.43
C LEU A 65 0.95 -2.59 8.87
N LYS A 66 0.73 -3.91 8.99
CA LYS A 66 -0.55 -4.51 9.40
C LYS A 66 -0.98 -4.09 10.81
N PRO A 67 -0.18 -4.30 11.88
CA PRO A 67 -0.57 -3.88 13.23
C PRO A 67 -0.71 -2.36 13.36
N LYS A 68 0.08 -1.56 12.62
CA LYS A 68 -0.07 -0.09 12.58
C LYS A 68 -1.45 0.33 12.05
N LEU A 69 -1.91 -0.31 10.97
CA LEU A 69 -3.24 -0.07 10.42
C LEU A 69 -4.35 -0.64 11.31
N ALA A 70 -4.13 -1.79 11.95
CA ALA A 70 -5.08 -2.38 12.90
C ALA A 70 -5.34 -1.45 14.08
N TYR A 71 -4.30 -0.83 14.64
CA TYR A 71 -4.45 0.18 15.69
C TYR A 71 -5.25 1.40 15.22
N ALA A 72 -4.94 1.93 14.03
CA ALA A 72 -5.68 3.04 13.44
C ALA A 72 -7.16 2.69 13.21
N ALA A 73 -7.44 1.47 12.74
CA ALA A 73 -8.79 0.94 12.53
C ALA A 73 -9.56 0.66 13.84
N GLY A 74 -8.85 0.36 14.92
CA GLY A 74 -9.42 0.25 16.27
C GLY A 74 -9.81 1.61 16.86
N ARG A 75 -9.00 2.64 16.59
CA ARG A 75 -9.28 4.04 17.00
C ARG A 75 -10.37 4.69 16.15
N GLN A 76 -10.40 4.40 14.86
CA GLN A 76 -11.34 4.98 13.90
C GLN A 76 -11.78 3.92 12.90
N THR A 77 -13.04 3.48 13.01
CA THR A 77 -13.59 2.39 12.19
C THR A 77 -13.60 2.70 10.69
N SER A 78 -13.62 3.97 10.29
CA SER A 78 -13.55 4.37 8.87
C SER A 78 -12.22 4.02 8.20
N VAL A 79 -11.19 3.63 8.96
CA VAL A 79 -9.90 3.13 8.45
C VAL A 79 -9.97 1.64 8.09
N ARG A 80 -10.95 0.87 8.59
CA ARG A 80 -11.05 -0.58 8.34
C ARG A 80 -11.03 -0.96 6.85
N PRO A 81 -11.80 -0.31 5.96
CA PRO A 81 -11.77 -0.65 4.53
C PRO A 81 -10.40 -0.38 3.87
N PHE A 82 -9.68 0.64 4.35
CA PHE A 82 -8.33 0.93 3.89
C PHE A 82 -7.34 -0.14 4.38
N LYS A 83 -7.46 -0.55 5.65
CA LYS A 83 -6.67 -1.63 6.23
C LYS A 83 -6.87 -2.93 5.44
N GLU A 84 -8.11 -3.31 5.14
CA GLU A 84 -8.43 -4.52 4.37
C GLU A 84 -7.78 -4.46 2.97
N PHE A 85 -7.89 -3.32 2.29
CA PHE A 85 -7.26 -3.11 0.99
C PHE A 85 -5.73 -3.27 1.04
N VAL A 86 -5.07 -2.69 2.05
CA VAL A 86 -3.62 -2.82 2.22
C VAL A 86 -3.23 -4.24 2.59
N ASP A 87 -4.00 -4.92 3.43
CA ASP A 87 -3.72 -6.29 3.83
C ASP A 87 -3.77 -7.25 2.64
N GLU A 88 -4.79 -7.11 1.78
CA GLU A 88 -4.87 -7.87 0.53
C GLU A 88 -3.64 -7.62 -0.36
N ALA A 89 -3.19 -6.36 -0.46
CA ALA A 89 -2.00 -6.00 -1.25
C ALA A 89 -0.72 -6.62 -0.67
N LEU A 90 -0.55 -6.56 0.65
CA LEU A 90 0.59 -7.14 1.35
C LEU A 90 0.60 -8.67 1.23
N GLU A 91 -0.56 -9.33 1.30
CA GLU A 91 -0.64 -10.77 1.10
C GLU A 91 -0.27 -11.18 -0.33
N ALA A 92 -0.75 -10.43 -1.34
CA ALA A 92 -0.38 -10.66 -2.73
C ALA A 92 1.12 -10.43 -2.99
N LEU A 93 1.73 -9.43 -2.32
CA LEU A 93 3.18 -9.22 -2.34
C LEU A 93 3.94 -10.38 -1.69
N ILE A 94 3.52 -10.83 -0.51
CA ILE A 94 4.18 -11.91 0.24
C ILE A 94 4.03 -13.27 -0.49
N LYS A 95 3.01 -13.47 -1.33
CA LYS A 95 2.85 -14.68 -2.14
C LYS A 95 3.58 -14.65 -3.49
N ALA A 96 3.84 -13.45 -4.02
CA ALA A 96 4.49 -13.27 -5.32
C ALA A 96 5.83 -14.01 -5.45
N LYS A 97 6.13 -14.52 -6.65
CA LYS A 97 7.41 -15.19 -6.92
C LYS A 97 8.52 -14.17 -7.13
N ASP A 98 8.25 -13.14 -7.92
CA ASP A 98 9.16 -12.01 -8.11
C ASP A 98 8.89 -10.93 -7.05
N LYS A 99 9.65 -10.97 -5.95
CA LYS A 99 9.51 -10.02 -4.85
C LYS A 99 9.81 -8.58 -5.23
N LYS A 100 10.77 -8.36 -6.12
CA LYS A 100 11.18 -7.01 -6.51
C LYS A 100 10.06 -6.36 -7.32
N LYS A 101 9.57 -7.05 -8.34
CA LYS A 101 8.46 -6.56 -9.16
C LYS A 101 7.17 -6.39 -8.35
N ALA A 102 6.85 -7.33 -7.47
CA ALA A 102 5.67 -7.22 -6.60
C ALA A 102 5.75 -6.01 -5.66
N LEU A 103 6.94 -5.69 -5.16
CA LEU A 103 7.18 -4.54 -4.30
C LEU A 103 7.08 -3.22 -5.05
N GLU A 104 7.65 -3.14 -6.26
CA GLU A 104 7.47 -2.00 -7.18
C GLU A 104 5.99 -1.74 -7.45
N ASN A 105 5.25 -2.79 -7.79
CA ASN A 105 3.79 -2.70 -8.00
C ASN A 105 3.04 -2.30 -6.71
N PHE A 106 3.44 -2.79 -5.54
CA PHE A 106 2.87 -2.33 -4.28
C PHE A 106 3.07 -0.84 -4.05
N PHE A 107 4.26 -0.31 -4.33
CA PHE A 107 4.52 1.13 -4.23
C PHE A 107 3.63 1.92 -5.21
N SER A 108 3.55 1.49 -6.47
CA SER A 108 2.67 2.11 -7.46
C SER A 108 1.20 2.06 -7.05
N LEU A 109 0.73 0.97 -6.45
CA LEU A 109 -0.64 0.83 -5.96
C LEU A 109 -0.94 1.85 -4.86
N VAL A 110 -0.03 1.96 -3.88
CA VAL A 110 -0.18 2.90 -2.76
C VAL A 110 -0.12 4.35 -3.23
N GLU A 111 0.83 4.70 -4.10
CA GLU A 111 0.97 6.04 -4.68
C GLU A 111 -0.27 6.43 -5.49
N SER A 112 -0.77 5.50 -6.31
CA SER A 112 -1.99 5.71 -7.09
C SER A 112 -3.20 5.89 -6.18
N PHE A 113 -3.33 5.08 -5.12
CA PHE A 113 -4.42 5.23 -4.15
C PHE A 113 -4.40 6.62 -3.52
N VAL A 114 -3.24 7.10 -3.09
CA VAL A 114 -3.08 8.43 -2.49
C VAL A 114 -3.48 9.52 -3.50
N ALA A 115 -3.05 9.39 -4.76
CA ALA A 115 -3.37 10.34 -5.82
C ALA A 115 -4.89 10.39 -6.07
N TYR A 116 -5.56 9.24 -6.25
CA TYR A 116 -7.01 9.20 -6.50
C TYR A 116 -7.84 9.58 -5.28
N HIS A 117 -7.41 9.20 -4.07
CA HIS A 117 -8.03 9.66 -2.83
C HIS A 117 -8.04 11.19 -2.77
N LYS A 118 -6.90 11.83 -3.09
CA LYS A 118 -6.80 13.28 -3.13
C LYS A 118 -7.63 13.89 -4.26
N TYR A 119 -7.56 13.32 -5.46
CA TYR A 119 -8.32 13.76 -6.64
C TYR A 119 -9.83 13.80 -6.38
N HIS A 120 -10.37 12.81 -5.67
CA HIS A 120 -11.79 12.74 -5.31
C HIS A 120 -12.20 13.54 -4.06
N GLY A 121 -11.32 14.44 -3.60
CA GLY A 121 -11.61 15.39 -2.52
C GLY A 121 -11.34 14.85 -1.12
N GLY A 122 -10.38 13.94 -0.98
CA GLY A 122 -9.83 13.55 0.31
C GLY A 122 -9.33 14.76 1.12
N ASN A 123 -9.77 14.86 2.37
CA ASN A 123 -9.38 15.91 3.32
C ASN A 123 -8.81 15.34 4.60
#